data_AF-A0A7S0X1U8-F1
#
_entry.id   AF-A0A7S0X1U8-F1
#
_cell.length_a   1.000
_cell.length_b   1.000
_cell.length_c   1.000
_cell.angle_alpha   90.00
_cell.angle_beta   90.00
_cell.angle_gamma   90.00
#
_symmetry.space_group_name_H-M   'P 1'
#
loop_
_entity.id
_entity.type
_entity.pdbx_description
1 polymer ?
#
loop_
_entity_poly.entity_id
_entity_poly.type
_entity_poly.pdbx_seq_one_letter_code
_entity_poly.pdbx_strand_id
1 'polypeptide(L)'
;DEDGEGGGNYRASSQFKSHLKKSEGASDFSRNKTIGQQRRSLPVFTVRDELMQVIRENQVVVVVGETGSGKTTQMTQYLYEDGYCKGGTIGCTQPRRVAAMSVA
;
A
#
# COMPACT_ATOMS: atom_id res chain seq x y z
N ASP A 1 18.17 53.35 -2.24
CA ASP A 1 18.25 52.73 -3.57
C ASP A 1 18.72 51.28 -3.38
N GLU A 2 17.89 50.43 -2.76
CA GLU A 2 16.84 49.58 -3.37
C GLU A 2 17.40 48.32 -4.09
N ASP A 3 17.36 47.21 -3.34
CA ASP A 3 16.86 45.86 -3.66
C ASP A 3 17.07 45.19 -5.04
N GLY A 4 17.40 43.89 -5.02
CA GLY A 4 17.23 43.00 -6.18
C GLY A 4 17.76 41.57 -6.03
N GLU A 5 16.97 40.68 -5.42
CA GLU A 5 17.16 39.22 -5.41
C GLU A 5 17.34 38.60 -6.80
N GLY A 6 18.23 37.60 -6.91
CA GLY A 6 18.49 36.88 -8.17
C GLY A 6 18.91 35.42 -7.98
N GLY A 7 18.45 34.74 -6.94
CA GLY A 7 18.65 33.30 -6.74
C GLY A 7 17.63 32.48 -7.51
N GLY A 8 17.84 32.32 -8.82
CA GLY A 8 16.91 31.64 -9.73
C GLY A 8 16.44 30.27 -9.23
N ASN A 9 15.12 30.09 -9.16
CA ASN A 9 14.45 28.88 -8.73
C ASN A 9 14.56 27.78 -9.80
N TYR A 10 15.68 27.05 -9.84
CA TYR A 10 15.95 25.90 -10.72
C TYR A 10 14.96 24.72 -10.55
N ARG A 11 14.06 24.80 -9.57
CA ARG A 11 13.06 23.78 -9.26
C ARG A 11 11.74 23.96 -10.05
N ALA A 12 11.59 25.05 -10.79
CA ALA A 12 10.34 25.38 -11.51
C ALA A 12 10.23 24.79 -12.93
N SER A 13 11.32 24.31 -13.54
CA SER A 13 11.34 23.86 -14.95
C SER A 13 11.43 22.35 -15.15
N SER A 14 11.14 21.55 -14.12
CA SER A 14 10.97 20.11 -14.33
C SER A 14 9.72 19.85 -15.17
N GLN A 15 9.89 19.78 -16.49
CA GLN A 15 8.91 19.30 -17.47
C GLN A 15 8.40 17.87 -17.15
N PHE A 16 8.98 17.22 -16.15
CA PHE A 16 8.49 15.98 -15.54
C PHE A 16 7.18 16.13 -14.75
N LYS A 17 6.81 17.34 -14.29
CA LYS A 17 5.59 17.53 -13.47
C LYS A 17 4.30 17.48 -14.30
N SER A 18 4.36 17.86 -15.58
CA SER A 18 3.21 17.83 -16.49
C SER A 18 2.88 16.43 -17.01
N HIS A 19 3.87 15.53 -17.09
CA HIS A 19 3.65 14.14 -17.53
C HIS A 19 3.25 13.16 -16.43
N LEU A 20 3.36 13.53 -15.15
CA LEU A 20 2.86 12.68 -14.05
C LEU A 20 1.32 12.75 -13.90
N LYS A 21 0.67 13.75 -14.52
CA LYS A 21 -0.74 14.07 -14.30
C LYS A 21 -1.68 13.33 -15.27
N LYS A 22 -1.48 12.03 -15.47
CA LYS A 22 -2.55 11.07 -15.83
C LYS A 22 -1.98 9.65 -15.81
N SER A 23 -2.07 8.98 -14.67
CA SER A 23 -2.01 7.52 -14.67
C SER A 23 -3.31 7.00 -15.30
N GLU A 24 -3.23 6.56 -16.55
CA GLU A 24 -4.28 5.78 -17.22
C GLU A 24 -4.34 4.33 -16.70
N GLY A 25 -3.74 4.03 -15.54
CA GLY A 25 -3.79 2.73 -14.89
C GLY A 25 -4.82 2.61 -13.76
N ALA A 26 -5.43 3.71 -13.34
CA ALA A 26 -6.48 3.68 -12.31
C ALA A 26 -7.83 3.35 -12.95
N SER A 27 -8.32 2.13 -12.73
CA SER A 27 -9.67 1.71 -13.13
C SER A 27 -10.74 2.64 -12.55
N ASP A 28 -11.89 2.78 -13.21
CA ASP A 28 -13.00 3.60 -12.70
C ASP A 28 -13.50 3.11 -11.32
N PHE A 29 -13.29 1.82 -11.05
CA PHE A 29 -13.49 1.21 -9.74
C PHE A 29 -12.65 1.88 -8.64
N SER A 30 -11.39 2.21 -8.94
CA SER A 30 -10.47 2.89 -8.02
C SER A 30 -10.79 4.39 -7.86
N ARG A 31 -11.57 4.98 -8.77
CA ARG A 31 -11.92 6.41 -8.76
C ARG A 31 -13.19 6.72 -7.98
N ASN A 32 -14.16 5.80 -7.99
CA ASN A 32 -15.50 6.05 -7.42
C ASN A 32 -15.72 5.47 -6.01
N LYS A 33 -14.82 4.63 -5.50
CA LYS A 33 -14.95 4.01 -4.17
C LYS A 33 -13.97 4.60 -3.17
N THR A 34 -14.39 4.75 -1.92
CA THR A 34 -13.48 5.11 -0.84
C THR A 34 -12.43 4.00 -0.63
N ILE A 35 -11.27 4.33 -0.06
CA ILE A 35 -10.21 3.35 0.23
C ILE A 35 -10.76 2.18 1.07
N GLY A 36 -11.63 2.46 2.03
CA GLY A 36 -12.28 1.42 2.85
C GLY A 36 -13.17 0.49 2.02
N GLN A 37 -13.95 1.02 1.07
CA GLN A 37 -14.79 0.21 0.18
C GLN A 37 -13.96 -0.63 -0.79
N GLN A 38 -12.83 -0.10 -1.27
CA GLN A 38 -11.90 -0.83 -2.13
C GLN A 38 -11.27 -2.01 -1.37
N ARG A 39 -10.80 -1.79 -0.14
CA ARG A 39 -10.23 -2.86 0.70
C ARG A 39 -11.24 -3.98 0.98
N ARG A 40 -12.49 -3.62 1.30
CA ARG A 40 -13.58 -4.58 1.53
C ARG A 40 -13.96 -5.41 0.30
N SER A 41 -13.60 -4.94 -0.90
CA SER A 41 -13.87 -5.66 -2.14
C SER A 41 -12.76 -6.64 -2.55
N LEU A 42 -11.63 -6.66 -1.84
CA LEU A 42 -10.55 -7.58 -2.13
C LEU A 42 -10.91 -9.00 -1.65
N PRO A 43 -10.57 -10.06 -2.41
CA PRO A 43 -10.87 -11.44 -2.03
C PRO A 43 -10.36 -11.83 -0.63
N VAL A 44 -9.22 -11.31 -0.20
CA VAL A 44 -8.68 -11.59 1.14
C VAL A 44 -9.56 -11.08 2.29
N PHE A 45 -10.45 -10.10 2.04
CA PHE A 45 -11.33 -9.55 3.07
C PHE A 45 -12.40 -10.55 3.50
N THR A 46 -12.92 -11.37 2.58
CA THR A 46 -14.00 -12.33 2.89
C THR A 46 -13.54 -13.46 3.79
N VAL A 47 -12.23 -13.74 3.81
CA VAL A 47 -11.60 -14.80 4.62
C VAL A 47 -10.81 -14.25 5.81
N ARG A 48 -10.96 -12.95 6.14
CA ARG A 48 -10.17 -12.27 7.17
C ARG A 48 -10.24 -12.99 8.52
N ASP A 49 -11.44 -13.30 9.00
CA ASP A 49 -11.62 -13.82 10.36
C ASP A 49 -11.08 -15.25 10.50
N GLU A 50 -11.31 -16.09 9.48
CA GLU A 50 -10.74 -17.44 9.37
C GLU A 50 -9.20 -17.38 9.31
N LEU A 51 -8.65 -16.51 8.48
CA LEU A 51 -7.20 -16.31 8.36
C LEU A 51 -6.57 -15.92 9.71
N MET A 52 -7.19 -14.97 10.43
CA MET A 52 -6.69 -14.54 11.73
C MET A 52 -6.79 -15.64 12.78
N GLN A 53 -7.83 -16.48 12.72
CA GLN A 53 -7.93 -17.65 13.59
C GLN A 53 -6.80 -18.65 13.32
N VAL A 54 -6.56 -19.02 12.06
CA VAL A 54 -5.48 -19.94 11.68
C VAL A 54 -4.12 -19.40 12.12
N ILE A 55 -3.87 -18.10 11.98
CA ILE A 55 -2.61 -17.47 12.44
C ILE A 55 -2.46 -17.51 13.97
N ARG A 56 -3.56 -17.40 14.75
CA ARG A 56 -3.49 -17.52 16.21
C ARG A 56 -3.19 -18.95 16.67
N GLU A 57 -3.69 -19.94 15.95
CA GLU A 57 -3.56 -21.36 16.31
C GLU A 57 -2.25 -22.00 15.83
N ASN A 58 -1.57 -21.39 14.85
CA ASN A 58 -0.40 -21.97 14.18
C ASN A 58 0.80 -21.01 14.19
N GLN A 59 1.97 -21.50 14.58
CA GLN A 59 3.21 -20.71 14.53
C GLN A 59 3.67 -20.38 13.09
N VAL A 60 3.32 -21.24 12.13
CA VAL A 60 3.66 -21.09 10.71
C VAL A 60 2.42 -21.34 9.87
N VAL A 61 2.11 -20.39 8.98
CA VAL A 61 0.96 -20.47 8.05
C VAL A 61 1.43 -20.19 6.64
N VAL A 62 1.03 -21.05 5.69
CA VAL A 62 1.29 -20.85 4.26
C VAL A 62 0.00 -20.34 3.61
N VAL A 63 0.03 -19.12 3.08
CA VAL A 63 -1.12 -18.50 2.41
C VAL A 63 -0.91 -18.48 0.91
N VAL A 64 -1.82 -19.13 0.18
CA VAL A 64 -1.81 -19.17 -1.28
C VAL A 64 -2.98 -18.33 -1.81
N GLY A 65 -2.74 -17.56 -2.86
CA GLY A 65 -3.79 -16.84 -3.57
C GLY A 65 -3.26 -16.17 -4.83
N GLU A 66 -4.15 -15.87 -5.77
CA GLU A 66 -3.80 -15.23 -7.04
C GLU A 66 -3.26 -13.79 -6.87
N THR A 67 -2.52 -13.30 -7.87
CA THR A 67 -2.08 -11.90 -7.89
C THR A 67 -3.30 -10.97 -7.93
N GLY A 68 -3.31 -9.92 -7.12
CA GLY A 68 -4.47 -9.02 -7.00
C GLY A 68 -5.46 -9.38 -5.90
N SER A 69 -5.31 -10.54 -5.25
CA SER A 69 -6.20 -10.96 -4.16
C SER A 69 -6.11 -10.13 -2.87
N GLY A 70 -5.09 -9.26 -2.76
CA GLY A 70 -4.87 -8.39 -1.60
C GLY A 70 -3.88 -8.90 -0.55
N LYS A 71 -3.19 -10.03 -0.79
CA LYS A 71 -2.26 -10.65 0.20
C LYS A 71 -1.23 -9.66 0.75
N THR A 72 -0.36 -9.13 -0.11
CA THR A 72 0.73 -8.25 0.31
C THR A 72 0.25 -6.93 0.93
N THR A 73 -0.89 -6.42 0.47
CA THR A 73 -1.39 -5.10 0.89
C THR A 73 -2.27 -5.15 2.14
N GLN A 74 -2.87 -6.29 2.48
CA GLN A 74 -3.87 -6.38 3.56
C GLN A 74 -3.44 -7.28 4.72
N MET A 75 -2.64 -8.32 4.51
CA MET A 75 -2.30 -9.26 5.61
C MET A 75 -1.60 -8.57 6.78
N THR A 76 -0.63 -7.71 6.49
CA THR A 76 0.06 -6.91 7.52
C THR A 76 -0.87 -5.95 8.25
N GLN A 77 -1.87 -5.40 7.55
CA GLN A 77 -2.87 -4.51 8.14
C GLN A 77 -3.75 -5.28 9.13
N TYR A 78 -4.22 -6.48 8.77
CA TYR A 78 -5.04 -7.29 9.67
C TYR A 78 -4.27 -7.72 10.91
N LEU A 79 -3.01 -8.14 10.75
CA LEU A 79 -2.13 -8.44 11.88
C LEU A 79 -1.92 -7.22 12.79
N TYR A 80 -1.74 -6.04 12.21
CA TYR A 80 -1.60 -4.80 12.97
C TYR A 80 -2.88 -4.47 13.75
N GLU A 81 -4.04 -4.54 13.09
CA GLU A 81 -5.35 -4.30 13.69
C GLU A 81 -5.66 -5.26 14.84
N ASP A 82 -5.25 -6.53 14.75
CA ASP A 82 -5.43 -7.54 15.79
C ASP A 82 -4.40 -7.42 16.94
N GLY A 83 -3.49 -6.44 16.85
CA GLY A 83 -2.59 -6.06 17.93
C GLY A 83 -1.24 -6.78 17.95
N TYR A 84 -0.84 -7.46 16.87
CA TYR A 84 0.45 -8.16 16.80
C TYR A 84 1.66 -7.22 16.89
N CYS A 85 1.49 -5.91 16.68
CA CYS A 85 2.53 -4.90 16.90
C CYS A 85 2.64 -4.38 18.35
N LYS A 86 1.81 -4.84 19.30
CA LYS A 86 1.89 -4.36 20.70
C LYS A 86 3.11 -4.87 21.45
N GLY A 87 3.60 -6.06 21.11
CA GLY A 87 4.76 -6.70 21.73
C GLY A 87 5.98 -6.85 20.82
N GLY A 88 5.94 -6.28 19.61
CA GLY A 88 6.96 -6.48 18.59
C GLY A 88 6.66 -5.74 17.29
N THR A 89 7.36 -6.11 16.22
CA THR A 89 7.20 -5.49 14.90
C THR A 89 6.78 -6.53 13.86
N ILE A 90 5.81 -6.18 13.02
CA ILE A 90 5.44 -6.99 11.85
C ILE A 90 6.41 -6.67 10.71
N GLY A 91 7.20 -7.67 10.32
CA GLY A 91 8.05 -7.59 9.13
C GLY A 91 7.33 -8.11 7.89
N CYS A 92 7.30 -7.32 6.82
CA CYS A 92 6.87 -7.78 5.50
C CYS A 92 8.00 -7.58 4.51
N THR A 93 8.44 -8.67 3.88
CA THR A 93 9.53 -8.65 2.90
C THR A 93 8.98 -8.84 1.50
N GLN A 94 9.65 -8.26 0.51
CA GLN A 94 9.34 -8.44 -0.90
C GLN A 94 10.63 -8.77 -1.65
N PRO A 95 10.61 -9.73 -2.59
CA PRO A 95 11.82 -10.15 -3.31
C PRO A 95 12.39 -9.04 -4.20
N ARG A 96 11.57 -8.05 -4.59
CA ARG A 96 11.98 -6.91 -5.40
C ARG A 96 11.95 -5.64 -4.58
N ARG A 97 13.04 -4.87 -4.61
CA ARG A 97 13.15 -3.55 -3.96
C ARG A 97 12.00 -2.62 -4.31
N VAL A 98 11.64 -2.55 -5.59
CA VAL A 98 10.54 -1.70 -6.07
C VAL A 98 9.21 -2.07 -5.44
N ALA A 99 8.94 -3.36 -5.22
CA ALA A 99 7.71 -3.82 -4.58
C ALA A 99 7.69 -3.51 -3.08
N ALA A 100 8.84 -3.58 -2.40
CA ALA A 100 8.94 -3.17 -1.00
C ALA A 100 8.65 -1.67 -0.82
N MET A 101 9.13 -0.83 -1.74
CA MET A 101 8.94 0.62 -1.67
C MET A 101 7.56 1.09 -2.12
N SER A 102 6.94 0.42 -3.11
CA SER A 102 5.66 0.86 -3.67
C SER A 102 4.43 0.39 -2.88
N VAL A 103 4.58 -0.67 -2.08
CA VAL A 103 3.48 -1.26 -1.31
C VAL A 103 3.46 -0.77 0.15
N ALA A 104 4.59 -0.21 0.64
CA ALA A 104 4.72 0.41 1.95
C ALA A 104 3.96 1.75 2.05
#